data_AF-A0A916HKW4-F1
#
_entry.id   AF-A0A916HKW4-F1
#
_cell.length_a   1.000
_cell.length_b   1.000
_cell.length_c   1.000
_cell.angle_alpha   90.00
_cell.angle_beta   90.00
_cell.angle_gamma   90.00
#
_symmetry.space_group_name_H-M   'P 1'
#
loop_
_entity.id
_entity.type
_entity.pdbx_description
1 polymer ?
#
loop_
_entity_poly.entity_id
_entity_poly.type
_entity_poly.pdbx_seq_one_letter_code
_entity_poly.pdbx_strand_id
1 'polypeptide(L)'
;MARIPIFCVHDEINQWLREICEKHALIRLGYNRPSPVSKVLPPEIEVNITPETERLYLVPANTIPNRDQSSLLFSNIRPREWGWVDITPGKIYIRTQPDGVTETILTLTIIAADKHDLNEMDGVKIVNSIRRYLIKYTQRNIIGESLRSPYQTKDIDHILYSQGAYNLYRSGAIWKQYHDALIQFKPQQSE
;
A
#
# COMPACT_ATOMS: atom_id res chain seq x y z
N MET A 1 1.13 -1.94 16.47
CA MET A 1 1.01 -1.46 15.09
C MET A 1 0.48 -2.56 14.18
N ALA A 2 -0.56 -2.30 13.38
CA ALA A 2 -1.04 -3.22 12.35
C ALA A 2 -0.36 -2.91 11.01
N ARG A 3 0.02 -3.95 10.24
CA ARG A 3 0.71 -3.82 8.94
C ARG A 3 0.20 -4.85 7.93
N ILE A 4 0.10 -4.48 6.66
CA ILE A 4 -0.24 -5.38 5.55
C ILE A 4 0.91 -5.32 4.55
N PRO A 5 1.84 -6.29 4.57
CA PRO A 5 2.83 -6.44 3.53
C PRO A 5 2.22 -7.21 2.33
N ILE A 6 2.30 -6.62 1.15
CA ILE A 6 1.66 -7.16 -0.06
C ILE A 6 2.44 -6.84 -1.33
N PHE A 7 2.59 -7.81 -2.22
CA PHE A 7 3.02 -7.59 -3.60
C PHE A 7 1.81 -7.27 -4.49
N CYS A 8 1.80 -6.08 -5.07
CA CYS A 8 0.72 -5.61 -5.95
C CYS A 8 1.23 -4.53 -6.88
N VAL A 9 0.55 -4.37 -8.02
CA VAL A 9 0.80 -3.23 -8.88
C VAL A 9 0.08 -2.01 -8.31
N HIS A 10 0.59 -0.84 -8.66
CA HIS A 10 0.16 0.41 -8.07
C HIS A 10 -1.34 0.71 -8.26
N ASP A 11 -1.89 0.35 -9.41
CA ASP A 11 -3.30 0.57 -9.75
C ASP A 11 -4.25 -0.26 -8.88
N GLU A 12 -3.86 -1.49 -8.53
CA GLU A 12 -4.67 -2.36 -7.66
C GLU A 12 -4.85 -1.76 -6.27
N ILE A 13 -3.77 -1.21 -5.68
CA ILE A 13 -3.83 -0.54 -4.37
C ILE A 13 -4.80 0.64 -4.40
N ASN A 14 -4.73 1.45 -5.45
CA ASN A 14 -5.59 2.61 -5.63
C ASN A 14 -7.06 2.23 -5.73
N GLN A 15 -7.35 1.17 -6.50
CA GLN A 15 -8.70 0.62 -6.63
C GLN A 15 -9.21 0.11 -5.28
N TRP A 16 -8.46 -0.75 -4.59
CA TRP A 16 -8.94 -1.34 -3.34
C TRP A 16 -9.17 -0.31 -2.24
N LEU A 17 -8.29 0.68 -2.12
CA LEU A 17 -8.46 1.75 -1.12
C LEU A 17 -9.65 2.64 -1.47
N ARG A 18 -9.96 2.85 -2.75
CA ARG A 18 -11.18 3.53 -3.18
C ARG A 18 -12.43 2.76 -2.73
N GLU A 19 -12.51 1.47 -3.07
CA GLU A 19 -13.67 0.62 -2.73
C GLU A 19 -13.88 0.51 -1.22
N ILE A 20 -12.80 0.39 -0.43
CA ILE A 20 -12.90 0.39 1.04
C ILE A 20 -13.41 1.73 1.56
N CYS A 21 -12.90 2.84 1.04
CA CYS A 21 -13.31 4.17 1.50
C CYS A 21 -14.77 4.42 1.18
N GLU A 22 -15.23 4.10 -0.03
CA GLU A 22 -16.65 4.18 -0.41
C GLU A 22 -17.53 3.33 0.50
N LYS A 23 -17.14 2.07 0.74
CA LYS A 23 -17.89 1.15 1.62
C LYS A 23 -18.06 1.67 3.05
N HIS A 24 -17.07 2.40 3.55
CA HIS A 24 -17.08 2.95 4.91
C HIS A 24 -17.49 4.43 4.95
N ALA A 25 -17.95 5.00 3.84
CA ALA A 25 -18.24 6.43 3.70
C ALA A 25 -17.07 7.31 4.21
N LEU A 26 -15.85 6.94 3.83
CA LEU A 26 -14.61 7.65 4.14
C LEU A 26 -14.13 8.43 2.93
N ILE A 27 -13.53 9.58 3.19
CA ILE A 27 -12.86 10.43 2.23
C ILE A 27 -11.36 10.27 2.44
N ARG A 28 -10.62 10.13 1.33
CA ARG A 28 -9.16 9.98 1.34
C ARG A 28 -8.50 11.34 1.16
N LEU A 29 -7.63 11.71 2.09
CA LEU A 29 -6.79 12.89 1.95
C LEU A 29 -5.32 12.47 1.88
N GLY A 30 -4.71 12.65 0.71
CA GLY A 30 -3.30 12.35 0.47
C GLY A 30 -2.38 13.43 1.00
N TYR A 31 -1.24 13.01 1.54
CA TYR A 31 -0.16 13.90 1.92
C TYR A 31 1.16 13.48 1.26
N ASN A 32 1.74 14.41 0.49
CA ASN A 32 3.05 14.28 -0.14
C ASN A 32 4.01 15.31 0.52
N ARG A 33 5.09 14.86 1.15
CA ARG A 33 6.17 15.77 1.61
C ARG A 33 6.93 16.33 0.40
N PRO A 34 7.47 17.57 0.43
CA PRO A 34 7.63 18.48 1.57
C PRO A 34 6.85 19.80 1.42
N SER A 35 5.73 19.84 0.71
CA SER A 35 5.07 21.12 0.39
C SER A 35 4.53 21.82 1.66
N PRO A 36 5.00 23.04 2.00
CA PRO A 36 4.44 23.83 3.10
C PRO A 36 3.02 24.34 2.79
N VAL A 37 2.63 24.31 1.51
CA VAL A 37 1.26 24.51 1.06
C VAL A 37 0.69 23.11 0.80
N SER A 38 0.31 22.43 1.89
CA SER A 38 -0.39 21.15 1.80
C SER A 38 -1.78 21.41 1.22
N LYS A 39 -1.91 21.31 -0.10
CA LYS A 39 -3.22 21.23 -0.73
C LYS A 39 -3.78 19.87 -0.37
N VAL A 40 -4.68 19.84 0.61
CA VAL A 40 -5.56 18.70 0.79
C VAL A 40 -6.46 18.70 -0.43
N LEU A 41 -6.30 17.67 -1.26
CA LEU A 41 -7.09 17.51 -2.47
C LEU A 41 -8.58 17.46 -2.09
N PRO A 42 -9.47 18.16 -2.82
CA PRO A 42 -10.91 18.12 -2.59
C PRO A 42 -11.41 16.68 -2.46
N PRO A 43 -12.51 16.47 -1.71
CA PRO A 43 -13.14 15.15 -1.57
C PRO A 43 -13.55 14.50 -2.91
N GLU A 44 -13.67 15.31 -3.98
CA GLU A 44 -13.98 14.87 -5.35
C GLU A 44 -12.74 14.58 -6.21
N ILE A 45 -11.56 15.04 -5.79
CA ILE A 45 -10.31 14.69 -6.47
C ILE A 45 -9.82 13.40 -5.84
N GLU A 46 -10.12 12.29 -6.50
CA GLU A 46 -9.47 11.00 -6.27
C GLU A 46 -7.98 11.23 -6.02
N VAL A 47 -7.55 11.09 -4.77
CA VAL A 47 -6.13 10.98 -4.47
C VAL A 47 -5.72 9.64 -5.05
N ASN A 48 -5.26 9.66 -6.30
CA ASN A 48 -4.41 8.60 -6.80
C ASN A 48 -3.18 8.64 -5.90
N ILE A 49 -3.02 7.59 -5.09
CA ILE A 49 -1.77 7.31 -4.41
C ILE A 49 -0.75 7.36 -5.52
N THR A 50 0.32 8.09 -5.29
CA THR A 50 1.48 8.17 -6.18
C THR A 50 2.62 7.41 -5.52
N PRO A 51 3.68 7.03 -6.23
CA PRO A 51 4.87 6.44 -5.60
C PRO A 51 5.49 7.30 -4.49
N GLU A 52 5.13 8.59 -4.41
CA GLU A 52 5.53 9.58 -3.41
C GLU A 52 4.52 9.74 -2.25
N THR A 53 3.37 9.07 -2.30
CA THR A 53 2.35 9.16 -1.26
C THR A 53 2.75 8.32 -0.06
N GLU A 54 3.10 9.00 1.04
CA GLU A 54 3.54 8.35 2.29
C GLU A 54 2.39 8.13 3.28
N ARG A 55 1.35 8.99 3.25
CA ARG A 55 0.26 8.99 4.24
C ARG A 55 -1.09 9.31 3.62
N LEU A 56 -2.10 8.55 4.01
CA LEU A 56 -3.51 8.81 3.74
C LEU A 56 -4.27 9.05 5.05
N TYR A 57 -4.90 10.21 5.18
CA TYR A 57 -5.89 10.45 6.22
C TYR A 57 -7.27 9.98 5.73
N LEU A 58 -8.02 9.32 6.61
CA LEU A 58 -9.31 8.72 6.29
C LEU A 58 -10.39 9.46 7.07
N VAL A 59 -11.16 10.30 6.41
CA VAL A 59 -12.09 11.22 7.08
C VAL A 59 -13.52 10.73 6.90
N PRO A 60 -14.35 10.61 7.95
CA PRO A 60 -15.77 10.32 7.79
C PRO A 60 -16.44 11.37 6.89
N ALA A 61 -17.18 10.94 5.87
CA ALA A 61 -17.73 11.84 4.86
C ALA A 61 -18.70 12.90 5.41
N ASN A 62 -19.21 12.69 6.62
CA ASN A 62 -20.10 13.59 7.35
C ASN A 62 -19.36 14.64 8.22
N THR A 63 -18.03 14.58 8.33
CA THR A 63 -17.24 15.49 9.20
C THR A 63 -16.57 16.64 8.47
N ILE A 64 -16.59 16.67 7.13
CA ILE A 64 -16.01 17.79 6.37
C ILE A 64 -17.01 18.96 6.35
N PRO A 65 -16.69 20.13 6.95
CA PRO A 65 -17.67 21.19 7.15
C PRO A 65 -18.14 21.91 5.88
N ASN A 66 -17.55 21.67 4.71
CA ASN A 66 -18.00 22.25 3.43
C ASN A 66 -17.42 21.43 2.27
N ARG A 67 -18.28 20.72 1.52
CA ARG A 67 -17.88 20.05 0.27
C ARG A 67 -17.46 21.06 -0.82
N ASP A 68 -17.89 22.31 -0.70
CA ASP A 68 -17.64 23.39 -1.67
C ASP A 68 -16.28 24.10 -1.51
N GLN A 69 -15.47 23.76 -0.50
CA GLN A 69 -14.13 24.31 -0.40
C GLN A 69 -13.17 23.52 -1.29
N SER A 70 -12.69 24.17 -2.36
CA SER A 70 -11.71 23.66 -3.32
C SER A 70 -10.33 23.34 -2.73
N SER A 71 -10.12 23.54 -1.44
CA SER A 71 -8.90 23.15 -0.72
C SER A 71 -9.12 23.12 0.79
N LEU A 72 -8.81 22.01 1.45
CA LEU A 72 -8.65 21.97 2.90
C LEU A 72 -7.22 22.44 3.26
N LEU A 73 -7.08 23.27 4.30
CA LEU A 73 -5.78 23.62 4.85
C LEU A 73 -5.27 22.51 5.78
N PHE A 74 -3.95 22.37 5.91
CA PHE A 74 -3.35 21.38 6.82
C PHE A 74 -3.77 21.56 8.28
N SER A 75 -3.98 22.81 8.71
CA SER A 75 -4.51 23.16 10.03
C SER A 75 -5.88 22.56 10.33
N ASN A 76 -6.62 22.19 9.28
CA ASN A 76 -7.95 21.62 9.39
C ASN A 76 -7.88 20.10 9.52
N ILE A 77 -6.71 19.47 9.28
CA ILE A 77 -6.53 18.04 9.49
C ILE A 77 -6.54 17.76 10.98
N ARG A 78 -7.40 16.83 11.39
CA ARG A 78 -7.49 16.37 12.79
C ARG A 78 -7.13 14.88 12.88
N PRO A 79 -5.84 14.50 12.80
CA PRO A 79 -5.43 13.10 12.74
C PRO A 79 -5.89 12.28 13.93
N ARG A 80 -6.00 12.91 15.11
CA ARG A 80 -6.48 12.25 16.33
C ARG A 80 -7.98 11.95 16.30
N GLU A 81 -8.77 12.66 15.51
CA GLU A 81 -10.21 12.44 15.33
C GLU A 81 -10.49 11.54 14.12
N TRP A 82 -9.69 11.67 13.07
CA TRP A 82 -9.92 11.00 11.78
C TRP A 82 -9.07 9.73 11.58
N GLY A 83 -7.98 9.56 12.32
CA GLY A 83 -7.02 8.48 12.04
C GLY A 83 -6.33 8.63 10.68
N TRP A 84 -5.35 7.77 10.44
CA TRP A 84 -4.61 7.70 9.18
C TRP A 84 -4.03 6.31 8.96
N VAL A 85 -3.63 6.05 7.72
CA VAL A 85 -2.79 4.92 7.35
C VAL A 85 -1.55 5.45 6.65
N ASP A 86 -0.40 4.87 6.99
CA ASP A 86 0.85 5.07 6.27
C ASP A 86 0.94 4.05 5.15
N ILE A 87 1.35 4.50 3.96
CA ILE A 87 1.53 3.64 2.79
C ILE A 87 2.96 3.80 2.30
N THR A 88 3.65 2.68 2.13
CA THR A 88 4.90 2.61 1.39
C THR A 88 4.61 1.85 0.10
N PRO A 89 4.37 2.54 -1.02
CA PRO A 89 4.05 1.89 -2.29
C PRO A 89 5.22 1.06 -2.80
N GLY A 90 4.94 -0.16 -3.24
CA GLY A 90 5.83 -0.98 -4.04
C GLY A 90 6.11 -0.32 -5.39
N LYS A 91 7.30 -0.54 -5.94
CA LYS A 91 7.76 0.06 -7.20
C LYS A 91 8.26 -1.03 -8.14
N ILE A 92 8.17 -0.74 -9.44
CA ILE A 92 8.75 -1.57 -10.49
C ILE A 92 10.08 -0.94 -10.89
N TYR A 93 11.18 -1.66 -10.71
CA TYR A 93 12.50 -1.27 -11.17
C TYR A 93 12.87 -2.08 -12.40
N ILE A 94 13.43 -1.41 -13.40
CA ILE A 94 13.98 -2.05 -14.59
C ILE A 94 15.49 -1.85 -14.53
N ARG A 95 16.24 -2.96 -14.49
CA ARG A 95 17.70 -2.96 -14.42
C ARG A 95 18.26 -3.77 -15.58
N THR A 96 19.06 -3.14 -16.42
CA THR A 96 19.85 -3.87 -17.43
C THR A 96 21.21 -4.23 -16.84
N GLN A 97 21.55 -5.52 -16.86
CA GLN A 97 22.84 -6.04 -16.43
C GLN A 97 23.93 -5.79 -17.49
N PRO A 98 25.23 -5.87 -17.13
CA PRO A 98 26.33 -5.65 -18.06
C PRO A 98 26.35 -6.58 -19.27
N ASP A 99 25.71 -7.75 -19.18
CA ASP A 99 25.53 -8.72 -20.25
C ASP A 99 24.32 -8.42 -21.17
N GLY A 100 23.61 -7.32 -20.92
CA GLY A 100 22.44 -6.88 -21.68
C GLY A 100 21.10 -7.46 -21.18
N VAL A 101 21.12 -8.35 -20.19
CA VAL A 101 19.88 -8.94 -19.64
C VAL A 101 19.12 -7.91 -18.81
N THR A 102 17.84 -7.72 -19.10
CA THR A 102 17.00 -6.78 -18.35
C THR A 102 16.16 -7.51 -17.30
N GLU A 103 16.35 -7.13 -16.04
CA GLU A 103 15.56 -7.60 -14.90
C GLU A 103 14.45 -6.60 -14.57
N THR A 104 13.25 -7.14 -14.34
CA THR A 104 12.13 -6.39 -13.77
C THR A 104 11.98 -6.79 -12.31
N ILE A 105 12.01 -5.82 -11.39
CA ILE A 105 11.92 -6.05 -9.95
C ILE A 105 10.68 -5.36 -9.41
N LEU A 106 9.76 -6.11 -8.80
CA LEU A 106 8.63 -5.57 -8.06
C LEU A 106 8.97 -5.52 -6.57
N THR A 107 8.89 -4.34 -5.95
CA THR A 107 9.09 -4.20 -4.50
C THR A 107 7.80 -4.30 -3.70
N LEU A 108 7.93 -4.66 -2.43
CA LEU A 108 6.82 -4.86 -1.50
C LEU A 108 6.10 -3.55 -1.18
N THR A 109 4.76 -3.58 -1.20
CA THR A 109 3.92 -2.51 -0.65
C THR A 109 3.64 -2.78 0.82
N ILE A 110 3.67 -1.75 1.66
CA ILE A 110 3.31 -1.83 3.07
C ILE A 110 2.21 -0.81 3.38
N ILE A 111 1.09 -1.27 3.93
CA ILE A 111 0.05 -0.41 4.52
C ILE A 111 0.08 -0.60 6.03
N ALA A 112 0.22 0.49 6.80
CA ALA A 112 0.40 0.43 8.25
C ALA A 112 -0.44 1.48 8.99
N ALA A 113 -0.78 1.20 10.25
CA ALA A 113 -1.33 2.20 11.16
C ALA A 113 -1.06 1.83 12.62
N ASP A 114 -0.93 2.88 13.43
CA ASP A 114 -0.82 2.77 14.88
C ASP A 114 -2.16 2.94 15.59
N LYS A 115 -2.21 2.44 16.82
CA LYS A 115 -3.35 2.68 17.70
C LYS A 115 -3.29 4.12 18.17
N HIS A 116 -4.44 4.78 18.23
CA HIS A 116 -4.56 6.10 18.83
C HIS A 116 -5.31 5.97 20.16
N ASP A 117 -4.77 6.59 21.22
CA ASP A 117 -5.31 6.46 22.57
C ASP A 117 -6.60 7.28 22.79
N LEU A 118 -6.98 8.15 21.85
CA LEU A 118 -7.89 9.26 22.14
C LEU A 118 -9.31 9.21 21.53
N ASN A 119 -9.67 8.40 20.51
CA ASN A 119 -10.99 8.57 19.84
C ASN A 119 -11.58 7.33 19.12
N GLU A 120 -12.82 7.48 18.62
CA GLU A 120 -13.73 6.50 18.00
C GLU A 120 -13.19 5.73 16.77
N MET A 121 -12.31 6.35 15.97
CA MET A 121 -11.67 5.69 14.82
C MET A 121 -10.22 5.27 15.12
N ASP A 122 -10.08 4.00 15.51
CA ASP A 122 -8.78 3.36 15.72
C ASP A 122 -8.14 2.99 14.38
N GLY A 123 -6.98 3.56 14.06
CA GLY A 123 -6.21 3.26 12.84
C GLY A 123 -5.93 1.76 12.67
N VAL A 124 -5.75 1.03 13.78
CA VAL A 124 -5.60 -0.43 13.77
C VAL A 124 -6.88 -1.12 13.29
N LYS A 125 -8.06 -0.65 13.69
CA LYS A 125 -9.34 -1.18 13.19
C LYS A 125 -9.49 -0.93 11.69
N ILE A 126 -9.09 0.26 11.21
CA ILE A 126 -9.11 0.58 9.78
C ILE A 126 -8.20 -0.37 9.01
N VAL A 127 -6.93 -0.50 9.41
CA VAL A 127 -5.99 -1.43 8.74
C VAL A 127 -6.48 -2.87 8.80
N ASN A 128 -7.09 -3.31 9.90
CA ASN A 128 -7.67 -4.64 9.97
C ASN A 128 -8.87 -4.82 9.03
N SER A 129 -9.72 -3.79 8.85
CA SER A 129 -10.80 -3.80 7.86
C SER A 129 -10.26 -3.84 6.43
N ILE A 130 -9.23 -3.03 6.13
CA ILE A 130 -8.51 -3.07 4.85
C ILE A 130 -7.98 -4.48 4.62
N ARG A 131 -7.27 -5.06 5.59
CA ARG A 131 -6.70 -6.42 5.50
C ARG A 131 -7.77 -7.46 5.20
N ARG A 132 -8.90 -7.45 5.93
CA ARG A 132 -10.01 -8.41 5.72
C ARG A 132 -10.62 -8.29 4.33
N TYR A 133 -10.70 -7.08 3.80
CA TYR A 133 -11.17 -6.86 2.43
C TYR A 133 -10.14 -7.34 1.41
N LEU A 134 -8.87 -6.96 1.56
CA LEU A 134 -7.78 -7.33 0.64
C LEU A 134 -7.58 -8.84 0.53
N ILE A 135 -7.78 -9.60 1.62
CA ILE A 135 -7.71 -11.07 1.59
C ILE A 135 -8.61 -11.69 0.50
N LYS A 136 -9.69 -11.03 0.07
CA LYS A 136 -10.55 -11.51 -1.02
C LYS A 136 -9.91 -11.43 -2.41
N TYR A 137 -8.97 -10.50 -2.59
CA TYR A 137 -8.34 -10.19 -3.88
C TYR A 137 -6.86 -10.60 -3.92
N THR A 138 -6.40 -11.27 -2.87
CA THR A 138 -5.00 -11.61 -2.67
C THR A 138 -4.85 -13.06 -2.27
N GLN A 139 -3.71 -13.63 -2.60
CA GLN A 139 -3.32 -14.98 -2.27
C GLN A 139 -2.22 -14.97 -1.22
N ARG A 140 -2.07 -16.12 -0.55
CA ARG A 140 -1.00 -16.44 0.41
C ARG A 140 -0.06 -17.47 -0.23
N ASN A 141 0.87 -17.99 0.57
CA ASN A 141 1.85 -19.00 0.18
C ASN A 141 2.96 -18.36 -0.66
N ILE A 142 3.76 -17.52 0.00
CA ILE A 142 4.98 -16.97 -0.58
C ILE A 142 6.15 -17.69 0.05
N ILE A 143 7.11 -18.10 -0.77
CA ILE A 143 8.42 -18.56 -0.32
C ILE A 143 9.42 -17.41 -0.45
N GLY A 144 10.25 -17.24 0.58
CA GLY A 144 11.44 -16.40 0.53
C GLY A 144 12.67 -17.27 0.24
N GLU A 145 13.48 -16.88 -0.73
CA GLU A 145 14.70 -17.58 -1.13
C GLU A 145 15.89 -16.62 -1.11
N SER A 146 17.01 -17.06 -0.54
CA SER A 146 18.26 -16.29 -0.56
C SER A 146 18.92 -16.35 -1.94
N LEU A 147 19.17 -15.18 -2.53
CA LEU A 147 19.96 -15.05 -3.76
C LEU A 147 21.43 -15.43 -3.58
N ARG A 148 21.94 -15.49 -2.34
CA ARG A 148 23.31 -15.95 -2.03
C ARG A 148 23.38 -17.46 -1.80
N SER A 149 22.26 -18.09 -1.48
CA SER A 149 22.20 -19.50 -1.10
C SER A 149 20.81 -20.05 -1.45
N PRO A 150 20.58 -20.41 -2.72
CA PRO A 150 19.24 -20.74 -3.25
C PRO A 150 18.60 -21.97 -2.58
N TYR A 151 19.38 -22.77 -1.86
CA TYR A 151 18.90 -23.91 -1.08
C TYR A 151 18.25 -23.52 0.27
N GLN A 152 18.28 -22.25 0.67
CA GLN A 152 17.61 -21.75 1.86
C GLN A 152 16.29 -21.08 1.47
N THR A 153 15.22 -21.87 1.50
CA THR A 153 13.85 -21.40 1.31
C THR A 153 13.11 -21.35 2.64
N LYS A 154 12.25 -20.35 2.82
CA LYS A 154 11.39 -20.22 4.00
C LYS A 154 9.98 -19.80 3.59
N ASP A 155 8.98 -20.46 4.15
CA ASP A 155 7.58 -20.08 3.97
C ASP A 155 7.29 -18.75 4.70
N ILE A 156 6.58 -17.86 4.01
CA ILE A 156 6.29 -16.50 4.45
C ILE A 156 4.77 -16.30 4.48
N ASP A 157 4.16 -16.67 5.60
CA ASP A 157 2.69 -16.73 5.74
C ASP A 157 1.99 -15.37 5.87
N HIS A 158 2.77 -14.32 6.15
CA HIS A 158 2.26 -13.00 6.49
C HIS A 158 2.32 -12.00 5.33
N ILE A 159 2.99 -12.34 4.22
CA ILE A 159 3.02 -11.53 3.00
C ILE A 159 1.94 -12.05 2.04
N LEU A 160 1.19 -11.11 1.46
CA LEU A 160 0.17 -11.39 0.47
C LEU A 160 0.67 -11.06 -0.94
N TYR A 161 0.03 -11.60 -1.97
CA TYR A 161 0.23 -11.11 -3.33
C TYR A 161 -1.09 -11.04 -4.09
N SER A 162 -1.13 -10.13 -5.04
CA SER A 162 -2.26 -9.87 -5.94
C SER A 162 -2.17 -10.68 -7.24
N GLN A 163 -3.26 -10.69 -8.01
CA GLN A 163 -3.22 -11.27 -9.36
C GLN A 163 -2.29 -10.47 -10.29
N GLY A 164 -2.27 -9.13 -10.19
CA GLY A 164 -1.36 -8.29 -10.97
C GLY A 164 0.11 -8.60 -10.69
N ALA A 165 0.49 -8.75 -9.42
CA ALA A 165 1.83 -9.18 -9.04
C ALA A 165 2.15 -10.58 -9.60
N TYR A 166 1.23 -11.54 -9.47
CA TYR A 166 1.40 -12.90 -10.00
C TYR A 166 1.64 -12.91 -11.51
N ASN A 167 0.91 -12.08 -12.26
CA ASN A 167 1.09 -11.94 -13.71
C ASN A 167 2.49 -11.36 -14.05
N LEU A 168 2.98 -10.39 -13.28
CA LEU A 168 4.34 -9.88 -13.42
C LEU A 168 5.38 -10.97 -13.14
N TYR A 169 5.19 -11.77 -12.08
CA TYR A 169 6.08 -12.90 -11.77
C TYR A 169 6.14 -13.92 -12.90
N ARG A 170 4.97 -14.30 -13.44
CA ARG A 170 4.85 -15.20 -14.60
C ARG A 170 5.57 -14.68 -15.85
N SER A 171 5.73 -13.36 -15.95
CA SER A 171 6.44 -12.68 -17.03
C SER A 171 7.94 -12.51 -16.74
N GLY A 172 8.45 -13.08 -15.64
CA GLY A 172 9.87 -13.05 -15.27
C GLY A 172 10.24 -11.98 -14.24
N ALA A 173 9.28 -11.26 -13.65
CA ALA A 173 9.60 -10.27 -12.62
C ALA A 173 10.04 -10.93 -11.30
N ILE A 174 11.08 -10.38 -10.69
CA ILE A 174 11.58 -10.82 -9.37
C ILE A 174 10.88 -9.98 -8.30
N TRP A 175 10.36 -10.62 -7.26
CA TRP A 175 9.77 -9.90 -6.13
C TRP A 175 10.79 -9.74 -5.01
N LYS A 176 10.88 -8.54 -4.45
CA LYS A 176 11.82 -8.24 -3.35
C LYS A 176 11.21 -7.29 -2.33
N GLN A 177 11.72 -7.30 -1.09
CA GLN A 177 11.34 -6.27 -0.12
C GLN A 177 11.87 -4.89 -0.55
N TYR A 178 13.11 -4.85 -1.03
CA TYR A 178 13.80 -3.68 -1.58
C TYR A 178 14.53 -4.10 -2.87
N HIS A 179 14.83 -3.16 -3.77
CA HIS A 179 15.43 -3.48 -5.07
C HIS A 179 16.81 -4.17 -4.95
N ASP A 180 17.57 -3.83 -3.91
CA ASP A 180 18.88 -4.37 -3.55
C ASP A 180 18.82 -5.57 -2.58
N ALA A 181 17.62 -5.97 -2.14
CA ALA A 181 17.48 -7.07 -1.21
C ALA A 181 18.03 -8.38 -1.78
N LEU A 182 18.68 -9.14 -0.90
CA LEU A 182 19.28 -10.44 -1.19
C LEU A 182 18.30 -11.60 -1.04
N ILE A 183 17.07 -11.30 -0.64
CA ILE A 183 15.98 -12.28 -0.56
C ILE A 183 15.02 -11.96 -1.70
N GLN A 184 14.74 -12.96 -2.52
CA GLN A 184 13.65 -12.91 -3.48
C GLN A 184 12.44 -13.65 -2.94
N PHE A 185 11.27 -13.19 -3.32
CA PHE A 185 9.99 -13.79 -2.96
C PHE A 185 9.39 -14.43 -4.20
N LYS A 186 8.71 -15.57 -4.02
CA LYS A 186 8.02 -16.27 -5.10
C LYS A 186 6.69 -16.81 -4.59
N PRO A 187 5.63 -16.85 -5.41
CA PRO A 187 4.45 -17.62 -5.08
C PRO A 187 4.84 -19.10 -5.01
N GLN A 188 4.43 -19.79 -3.95
CA GLN A 188 4.50 -21.23 -3.87
C GLN A 188 3.55 -21.77 -4.94
N GLN A 189 4.09 -22.54 -5.90
CA GLN A 189 3.25 -23.12 -6.94
C GLN A 189 2.24 -24.05 -6.27
N SER A 190 0.96 -23.73 -6.40
CA SER A 190 -0.09 -24.72 -6.21
C SER A 190 0.05 -25.68 -7.39
N GLU A 191 0.41 -26.94 -7.10
CA GLU A 191 0.29 -28.04 -8.06
C GLU A 191 -1.14 -28.19 -8.57
#